data_AF-A0AAE1CI28-F1
#
_entry.id   AF-A0AAE1CI28-F1
#
_cell.length_a   1.000
_cell.length_b   1.000
_cell.length_c   1.000
_cell.angle_alpha   90.00
_cell.angle_beta   90.00
_cell.angle_gamma   90.00
#
_symmetry.space_group_name_H-M   'P 1'
#
loop_
_entity.id
_entity.type
_entity.pdbx_description
1 polymer ?
#
loop_
_entity_poly.entity_id
_entity_poly.type
_entity_poly.pdbx_seq_one_letter_code
_entity_poly.pdbx_strand_id
1 'polypeptide(L)'
;MPYRDRYCYRDSGAIAFDCAKAQESEQVVSVRGGSWGFEVKCQQDINGPNIDIMGTISYSFGDCLRSCASLNSFSSNNTCLGVYFSGNISDILPNQYANCFLKKYLTALRSNDRTLGAAASLVFSPRSLK
;
A
#
# COMPACT_ATOMS: atom_id res chain seq x y z
N MET A 1 -28.72 25.14 -19.99
CA MET A 1 -28.17 23.93 -19.34
C MET A 1 -28.31 22.75 -20.29
N PRO A 2 -27.22 22.14 -20.80
CA PRO A 2 -27.29 20.81 -21.37
C PRO A 2 -26.52 19.80 -20.51
N TYR A 3 -27.23 18.73 -20.17
CA TYR A 3 -26.73 17.47 -19.64
C TYR A 3 -25.67 16.92 -20.61
N ARG A 4 -24.40 16.78 -20.18
CA ARG A 4 -23.37 16.08 -20.94
C ARG A 4 -23.09 14.72 -20.29
N ASP A 5 -23.58 13.71 -21.00
CA ASP A 5 -23.16 12.33 -21.09
C ASP A 5 -21.99 11.90 -20.19
N ARG A 6 -22.35 11.03 -19.23
CA ARG A 6 -21.45 10.13 -18.53
C ARG A 6 -20.89 9.12 -19.53
N TYR A 7 -19.74 9.41 -20.12
CA TYR A 7 -18.88 8.37 -20.66
C TYR A 7 -18.37 7.53 -19.49
N CYS A 8 -18.77 6.26 -19.41
CA CYS A 8 -17.95 5.27 -18.71
C CYS A 8 -16.63 5.22 -19.48
N TYR A 9 -15.62 5.96 -19.02
CA TYR A 9 -14.29 5.88 -19.57
C TYR A 9 -13.84 4.42 -19.43
N ARG A 10 -13.48 3.82 -20.56
CA ARG A 10 -12.80 2.53 -20.70
C ARG A 10 -11.92 2.27 -19.47
N ASP A 11 -12.32 1.30 -18.64
CA ASP A 11 -11.59 0.90 -17.44
C ASP A 11 -10.13 0.63 -17.81
N SER A 12 -9.24 1.56 -17.47
CA SER A 12 -7.81 1.50 -17.79
C SER A 12 -7.04 0.49 -16.92
N GLY A 13 -7.75 -0.49 -16.34
CA GLY A 13 -7.25 -1.42 -15.33
C GLY A 13 -6.45 -0.73 -14.24
N ALA A 14 -6.95 0.42 -13.77
CA ALA A 14 -6.35 1.19 -12.69
C ALA A 14 -7.34 1.33 -11.54
N ILE A 15 -6.86 1.11 -10.32
CA ILE A 15 -7.56 1.50 -9.09
C ILE A 15 -7.37 3.00 -8.91
N ALA A 16 -8.48 3.70 -8.65
CA ALA A 16 -8.42 5.10 -8.26
C ALA A 16 -7.61 5.25 -6.96
N PHE A 17 -6.48 5.95 -7.04
CA PHE A 17 -5.60 6.19 -5.90
C PHE A 17 -4.97 7.57 -6.02
N ASP A 18 -5.31 8.44 -5.07
CA ASP A 18 -4.73 9.77 -4.95
C ASP A 18 -3.58 9.72 -3.94
N CYS A 19 -2.37 9.54 -4.45
CA CYS A 19 -1.20 9.41 -3.59
C CYS A 19 -0.86 10.72 -2.88
N ALA A 20 -1.03 11.87 -3.54
CA ALA A 20 -0.71 13.16 -2.93
C ALA A 20 -1.51 13.37 -1.65
N LYS A 21 -2.83 13.10 -1.71
CA LYS A 21 -3.70 13.12 -0.53
C LYS A 21 -3.29 12.11 0.53
N ALA A 22 -2.88 10.90 0.13
CA ALA A 22 -2.41 9.88 1.07
C ALA A 22 -1.08 10.26 1.75
N GLN A 23 -0.23 11.05 1.10
CA GLN A 23 1.05 11.52 1.65
C GLN A 23 0.90 12.73 2.59
N GLU A 24 -0.11 13.57 2.40
CA GLU A 24 -0.39 14.73 3.26
C GLU A 24 -0.93 14.34 4.65
N SER A 25 -1.38 13.10 4.81
CA SER A 25 -1.99 12.61 6.05
C SER A 25 -1.31 11.35 6.54
N GLU A 26 -1.09 11.26 7.86
CA GLU A 26 -0.67 10.00 8.47
C GLU A 26 -1.75 8.94 8.23
N GLN A 27 -1.36 7.82 7.64
CA GLN A 27 -2.29 6.74 7.37
C GLN A 27 -2.35 5.83 8.58
N VAL A 28 -3.44 5.94 9.34
CA VAL A 28 -3.67 5.11 10.52
C VAL A 28 -4.68 4.02 10.20
N VAL A 29 -4.31 2.77 10.46
CA VAL A 29 -5.19 1.61 10.30
C VAL A 29 -5.37 0.91 11.65
N SER A 30 -6.62 0.68 12.03
CA SER A 30 -6.95 -0.08 13.24
C SER A 30 -7.42 -1.50 12.90
N VAL A 31 -6.85 -2.49 13.60
CA VAL A 31 -7.17 -3.92 13.49
C VAL A 31 -7.21 -4.52 14.90
N ARG A 32 -8.29 -5.23 15.24
CA ARG A 32 -8.45 -5.97 16.52
C ARG A 32 -8.10 -5.15 17.78
N GLY A 33 -8.45 -3.86 17.79
CA GLY A 33 -8.21 -2.95 18.91
C GLY A 33 -6.80 -2.31 18.96
N GLY A 34 -5.88 -2.71 18.07
CA GLY A 34 -4.61 -2.02 17.84
C GLY A 34 -4.71 -1.00 16.71
N SER A 35 -3.83 0.00 16.69
CA SER A 35 -3.64 0.94 15.59
C SER A 35 -2.17 0.99 15.12
N TRP A 36 -1.97 1.01 13.81
CA TRP A 36 -0.68 1.13 13.15
C TRP A 36 -0.67 2.36 12.26
N GLY A 37 0.37 3.18 12.36
CA GLY A 37 0.57 4.37 11.54
C GLY A 37 1.60 4.11 10.45
N PHE A 38 1.35 4.67 9.27
CA PHE A 38 2.22 4.56 8.11
C PHE A 38 2.53 5.93 7.52
N GLU A 39 3.80 6.16 7.25
CA GLU A 39 4.26 7.29 6.44
C GLU A 39 4.29 6.88 4.97
N VAL A 40 3.60 7.63 4.12
CA VAL A 40 3.48 7.34 2.69
C VAL A 40 4.54 8.11 1.90
N LYS A 41 5.14 7.46 0.91
CA LYS A 41 6.02 8.07 -0.09
C LYS A 41 5.51 7.72 -1.49
N CYS A 42 5.06 8.73 -2.21
CA CYS A 42 4.52 8.58 -3.55
C CYS A 42 5.58 8.26 -4.59
N GLN A 43 5.18 7.47 -5.60
CA GLN A 43 6.02 7.08 -6.74
C GLN A 43 7.34 6.44 -6.27
N GLN A 44 7.28 5.71 -5.16
CA GLN A 44 8.41 5.02 -4.58
C GLN A 44 8.04 3.57 -4.26
N ASP A 45 9.06 2.72 -4.26
CA ASP A 45 8.99 1.33 -3.80
C ASP A 45 10.14 1.06 -2.83
N ILE A 46 9.87 0.19 -1.85
CA ILE A 46 10.84 -0.30 -0.89
C ILE A 46 11.48 -1.56 -1.49
N ASN A 47 12.70 -1.40 -1.99
CA ASN A 47 13.42 -2.44 -2.73
C ASN A 47 14.55 -3.06 -1.90
N GLY A 48 14.80 -4.35 -2.15
CA GLY A 48 15.89 -5.10 -1.52
C GLY A 48 15.79 -6.60 -1.80
N PRO A 49 16.89 -7.35 -1.65
CA PRO A 49 16.86 -8.81 -1.83
C PRO A 49 15.96 -9.46 -0.77
N ASN A 50 15.05 -10.33 -1.20
CA ASN A 50 14.13 -11.08 -0.33
C ASN A 50 13.34 -10.22 0.65
N ILE A 51 12.96 -8.98 0.27
CA ILE A 51 12.29 -8.03 1.18
C ILE A 51 10.79 -8.22 1.29
N ASP A 52 10.18 -8.82 0.27
CA ASP A 52 8.75 -9.10 0.23
C ASP A 52 8.42 -10.33 1.08
N ILE A 53 7.46 -10.17 1.99
CA ILE A 53 6.88 -11.26 2.78
C ILE A 53 5.85 -12.00 1.93
N MET A 54 4.98 -11.23 1.28
CA MET A 54 3.91 -11.72 0.41
C MET A 54 3.46 -10.63 -0.56
N GLY A 55 2.96 -11.06 -1.72
CA GLY A 55 2.17 -10.22 -2.62
C GLY A 55 0.69 -10.59 -2.54
N THR A 56 -0.19 -9.60 -2.54
CA THR A 56 -1.65 -9.79 -2.63
C THR A 56 -2.24 -8.88 -3.70
N ILE A 57 -3.45 -9.22 -4.15
CA ILE A 57 -4.29 -8.33 -4.93
C ILE A 57 -5.12 -7.51 -3.95
N SER A 58 -5.00 -6.19 -4.01
CA SER A 58 -5.72 -5.24 -3.18
C SER A 58 -6.41 -4.20 -4.04
N TYR A 59 -7.68 -3.92 -3.76
CA TYR A 59 -8.51 -2.97 -4.52
C TYR A 59 -8.49 -1.55 -3.93
N SER A 60 -7.74 -1.33 -2.85
CA SER A 60 -7.50 0.00 -2.30
C SER A 60 -6.15 0.08 -1.60
N PHE A 61 -5.56 1.27 -1.55
CA PHE A 61 -4.33 1.49 -0.79
C PHE A 61 -4.53 1.18 0.71
N GLY A 62 -5.68 1.57 1.27
CA GLY A 62 -6.04 1.30 2.66
C GLY A 62 -6.11 -0.19 2.99
N ASP A 63 -6.61 -1.03 2.09
CA ASP A 63 -6.63 -2.48 2.29
C ASP A 63 -5.22 -3.07 2.24
N CYS A 64 -4.34 -2.51 1.40
CA CYS A 64 -2.92 -2.90 1.39
C CYS A 64 -2.24 -2.61 2.73
N LEU A 65 -2.46 -1.42 3.31
CA LEU A 65 -1.99 -1.07 4.66
C LEU A 65 -2.62 -1.98 5.73
N ARG A 66 -3.92 -2.26 5.63
CA ARG A 66 -4.64 -3.15 6.54
C ARG A 66 -4.10 -4.58 6.50
N SER A 67 -3.64 -5.08 5.35
CA SER A 67 -2.96 -6.38 5.28
C SER A 67 -1.69 -6.41 6.13
N CYS A 68 -0.87 -5.34 6.09
CA CYS A 68 0.33 -5.22 6.92
C CYS A 68 -0.01 -5.19 8.42
N ALA A 69 -0.97 -4.34 8.80
CA ALA A 69 -1.46 -4.24 10.18
C ALA A 69 -2.06 -5.56 10.68
N SER A 70 -2.80 -6.27 9.82
CA SER A 70 -3.39 -7.56 10.15
C SER A 70 -2.32 -8.62 10.40
N LEU A 71 -1.29 -8.69 9.53
CA LEU A 71 -0.17 -9.61 9.74
C LEU A 71 0.51 -9.34 11.09
N ASN A 72 0.78 -8.07 11.41
CA ASN A 72 1.39 -7.70 12.69
C ASN A 72 0.50 -8.03 13.89
N SER A 73 -0.83 -7.84 13.75
CA SER A 73 -1.80 -8.20 14.78
C SER A 73 -1.83 -9.72 15.02
N PHE A 74 -1.72 -10.54 13.98
CA PHE A 74 -1.73 -12.00 14.09
C PHE A 74 -0.40 -12.56 14.60
N SER A 75 0.74 -12.02 14.15
CA SER A 75 2.07 -12.48 14.57
C SER A 75 2.48 -11.96 15.96
N SER A 76 1.71 -11.04 16.54
CA SER A 76 2.04 -10.35 17.80
C SER A 76 3.42 -9.68 17.79
N ASN A 77 3.89 -9.30 16.60
CA ASN A 77 5.17 -8.64 16.37
C ASN A 77 5.08 -7.74 15.11
N ASN A 78 5.98 -6.76 14.97
CA ASN A 78 6.10 -5.93 13.78
C ASN A 78 6.88 -6.66 12.67
N THR A 79 6.30 -7.74 12.15
CA THR A 79 6.87 -8.54 11.05
C THR A 79 6.83 -7.77 9.73
N CYS A 80 5.73 -7.06 9.47
CA CYS A 80 5.58 -6.16 8.34
C CYS A 80 5.94 -4.73 8.76
N LEU A 81 6.97 -4.19 8.13
CA LEU A 81 7.48 -2.84 8.37
C LEU A 81 7.09 -1.84 7.28
N GLY A 82 6.45 -2.29 6.21
CA GLY A 82 5.95 -1.41 5.18
C GLY A 82 5.23 -2.14 4.07
N VAL A 83 4.70 -1.39 3.11
CA VAL A 83 4.06 -1.92 1.92
C VAL A 83 4.51 -1.16 0.68
N TYR A 84 4.40 -1.82 -0.48
CA TYR A 84 4.29 -1.14 -1.77
C TYR A 84 2.94 -1.45 -2.40
N PHE A 85 2.25 -0.43 -2.89
CA PHE A 85 0.98 -0.54 -3.61
C PHE A 85 1.11 0.06 -5.00
N SER A 86 0.55 -0.62 -6.00
CA SER A 86 0.34 -0.10 -7.35
C SER A 86 -1.14 -0.06 -7.69
N GLY A 87 -1.65 1.12 -7.99
CA GLY A 87 -2.99 1.31 -8.54
C GLY A 87 -3.10 0.88 -9.99
N ASN A 88 -2.01 0.82 -10.76
CA ASN A 88 -2.03 0.35 -12.15
C ASN A 88 -2.00 -1.19 -12.18
N ILE A 89 -3.18 -1.81 -12.06
CA ILE A 89 -3.36 -3.27 -12.06
C ILE A 89 -2.99 -3.87 -13.43
N SER A 90 -3.41 -3.22 -14.51
CA SER A 90 -3.15 -3.70 -15.89
C SER A 90 -1.66 -3.82 -16.21
N ASP A 91 -0.82 -2.96 -15.64
CA ASP A 91 0.65 -3.05 -15.79
C ASP A 91 1.26 -4.09 -14.84
N ILE A 92 0.86 -4.08 -13.57
CA ILE A 92 1.60 -4.82 -12.53
C ILE A 92 1.21 -6.29 -12.44
N LEU A 93 -0.07 -6.65 -12.61
CA LEU A 93 -0.51 -8.04 -12.41
C LEU A 93 0.06 -9.03 -13.41
N PRO A 94 0.17 -8.73 -14.73
CA PRO A 94 0.74 -9.69 -15.68
C PRO A 94 2.19 -10.08 -15.37
N ASN A 95 2.94 -9.18 -14.70
CA ASN A 95 4.37 -9.33 -14.47
C ASN A 95 4.71 -9.76 -13.03
N GLN A 96 3.87 -9.40 -12.06
CA GLN A 96 4.18 -9.56 -10.63
C GLN A 96 3.09 -10.35 -9.88
N TYR A 97 1.97 -10.65 -10.53
CA TYR A 97 0.84 -11.42 -9.97
C TYR A 97 0.17 -10.82 -8.72
N ALA A 98 0.60 -9.63 -8.29
CA ALA A 98 0.12 -8.89 -7.14
C ALA A 98 0.32 -7.38 -7.37
N ASN A 99 -0.43 -6.56 -6.64
CA ASN A 99 -0.29 -5.11 -6.67
C ASN A 99 -0.07 -4.49 -5.28
N CYS A 100 -0.15 -5.30 -4.23
CA CYS A 100 0.21 -4.95 -2.87
C CYS A 100 1.29 -5.90 -2.37
N PHE A 101 2.42 -5.36 -1.89
CA PHE A 101 3.56 -6.15 -1.43
C PHE A 101 3.90 -5.77 0.00
N LEU A 102 3.81 -6.72 0.93
CA LEU A 102 4.17 -6.51 2.33
C LEU A 102 5.69 -6.66 2.51
N LYS A 103 6.34 -5.73 3.17
CA LYS A 103 7.79 -5.62 3.30
C LYS A 103 8.23 -5.92 4.73
N LYS A 104 9.27 -6.74 4.93
CA LYS A 104 9.84 -7.01 6.27
C LYS A 104 10.98 -6.08 6.69
N TYR A 105 11.57 -5.33 5.76
CA TYR A 105 12.65 -4.38 6.03
C TYR A 105 12.41 -3.07 5.27
N LEU A 106 13.09 -1.99 5.68
CA LEU A 106 13.04 -0.66 5.06
C LEU A 106 14.44 -0.25 4.56
N THR A 107 15.03 -1.06 3.68
CA THR A 107 16.45 -0.92 3.29
C THR A 107 16.72 0.24 2.34
N ALA A 108 15.85 0.46 1.35
CA ALA A 108 16.00 1.54 0.39
C ALA A 108 14.67 1.90 -0.26
N LEU A 109 14.34 3.19 -0.22
CA LEU A 109 13.31 3.76 -1.06
C LEU A 109 13.91 4.09 -2.43
N ARG A 110 13.25 3.64 -3.49
CA ARG A 110 13.64 3.92 -4.87
C ARG A 110 12.47 4.57 -5.58
N SER A 111 12.74 5.64 -6.32
CA SER A 111 11.79 6.18 -7.28
C SER A 111 11.33 5.07 -8.22
N ASN A 112 10.03 4.96 -8.39
CA ASN A 112 9.40 4.03 -9.30
C ASN A 112 8.67 4.87 -10.35
N ASP A 113 8.93 4.60 -11.62
CA ASP A 113 8.32 5.30 -12.76
C ASP A 113 6.80 4.99 -12.90
N ARG A 114 6.28 4.11 -12.03
CA ARG A 114 4.85 3.82 -11.92
C ARG A 114 4.14 4.99 -11.22
N THR A 115 3.55 5.86 -12.04
CA THR A 115 2.80 7.07 -11.65
C THR A 115 1.62 6.84 -10.70
N LEU A 116 1.17 5.60 -10.51
CA LEU A 116 0.12 5.19 -9.56
C LEU A 116 0.65 4.28 -8.45
N GLY A 117 1.92 4.40 -8.08
CA GLY A 117 2.55 3.62 -7.01
C GLY A 117 2.79 4.42 -5.73
N ALA A 118 2.77 3.74 -4.58
CA ALA A 118 3.22 4.31 -3.31
C ALA A 118 3.87 3.25 -2.41
N ALA A 119 4.93 3.66 -1.74
CA ALA A 119 5.48 2.97 -0.59
C ALA A 119 4.83 3.53 0.68
N ALA A 120 4.60 2.69 1.68
CA ALA A 120 4.25 3.14 3.02
C ALA A 120 5.13 2.43 4.04
N SER A 121 5.74 3.19 4.95
CA SER A 121 6.62 2.65 5.99
C SER A 121 5.92 2.75 7.34
N LEU A 122 5.99 1.68 8.13
CA LEU A 122 5.44 1.65 9.48
C LEU A 122 6.20 2.63 10.38
N VAL A 123 5.48 3.61 10.96
CA VAL A 123 6.07 4.62 11.86
C VAL A 123 5.67 4.40 13.32
N PHE A 124 4.50 3.82 13.57
CA PHE A 124 4.13 3.38 14.91
C PHE A 124 3.27 2.12 14.88
N SER A 125 3.34 1.33 15.94
CA SER A 125 2.50 0.16 16.19
C SER A 125 1.92 0.23 17.61
N PRO A 126 0.89 -0.55 17.94
CA PRO A 126 0.49 -0.72 19.33
C PRO A 126 1.70 -1.23 20.10
N ARG A 127 1.98 -0.66 21.27
CA ARG A 127 2.89 -1.31 22.20
C ARG A 127 2.19 -2.60 22.61
N SER A 128 2.85 -3.73 22.43
CA SER A 128 2.39 -4.99 23.00
C SER A 128 2.21 -4.76 24.50
N LEU A 129 0.97 -4.74 24.99
CA LEU A 129 0.72 -4.99 26.40
C LEU A 129 1.18 -6.44 26.61
N LYS A 130 2.37 -6.60 27.20
CA LYS A 130 2.88 -7.89 27.65
C LYS A 130 1.94 -8.46 28.71
#